data_AF-A0A1G5EQL6-F1
#
_entry.id   AF-A0A1G5EQL6-F1
#
_cell.length_a   1.000
_cell.length_b   1.000
_cell.length_c   1.000
_cell.angle_alpha   90.00
_cell.angle_beta   90.00
_cell.angle_gamma   90.00
#
_symmetry.space_group_name_H-M   'P 1'
#
loop_
_entity.id
_entity.type
_entity.pdbx_description
1 polymer ?
#
loop_
_entity_poly.entity_id
_entity_poly.type
_entity_poly.pdbx_seq_one_letter_code
_entity_poly.pdbx_strand_id
1 'polypeptide(L)'
;MIQSTFVYNILDLLLDGDEDGFSARSQLQHLTDVETHYDAEGVVVYFDFDGPLPEPDDEEDLVLSGVFIVSEQDQIEAEAVLYFADGIVDCLEIVCLSGDYPPRELTQYTLTQDWGLGRTLSVMG
;
A
#
# COMPACT_ATOMS: atom_id res chain seq x y z
N MET A 1 4.89 14.08 2.51
CA MET A 1 5.82 12.99 2.16
C MET A 1 5.60 11.84 3.11
N ILE A 2 5.40 10.64 2.57
CA ILE A 2 5.20 9.40 3.34
C ILE A 2 6.37 9.17 4.31
N GLN A 3 6.10 9.10 5.61
CA GLN A 3 7.13 8.90 6.64
C GLN A 3 7.42 7.41 6.91
N SER A 4 6.39 6.57 6.78
CA SER A 4 6.49 5.13 7.01
C SER A 4 7.25 4.43 5.89
N THR A 5 8.35 3.76 6.23
CA THR A 5 9.09 2.91 5.28
C THR A 5 8.28 1.68 4.90
N PHE A 6 7.48 1.15 5.81
CA PHE A 6 6.60 0.02 5.54
C PHE A 6 5.54 0.37 4.49
N VAL A 7 4.82 1.48 4.70
CA VAL A 7 3.82 1.98 3.76
C VAL A 7 4.46 2.32 2.42
N TYR A 8 5.60 3.02 2.41
CA TYR A 8 6.30 3.35 1.18
C TYR A 8 6.68 2.10 0.37
N ASN A 9 7.21 1.05 1.03
CA ASN A 9 7.59 -0.18 0.34
C ASN A 9 6.37 -0.91 -0.25
N ILE A 10 5.23 -0.89 0.42
CA ILE A 10 3.99 -1.47 -0.11
C ILE A 10 3.54 -0.70 -1.35
N LEU A 11 3.46 0.63 -1.25
CA LEU A 11 3.05 1.47 -2.37
C LEU A 11 4.00 1.36 -3.56
N ASP A 12 5.32 1.32 -3.33
CA ASP A 12 6.30 1.14 -4.39
C ASP A 12 6.10 -0.20 -5.12
N LEU A 13 5.69 -1.27 -4.42
CA LEU A 13 5.38 -2.54 -5.05
C LEU A 13 4.02 -2.53 -5.78
N LEU A 14 2.98 -1.96 -5.19
CA LEU A 14 1.66 -1.87 -5.85
C LEU A 14 1.73 -1.03 -7.13
N LEU A 15 2.47 0.08 -7.10
CA LEU A 15 2.63 1.01 -8.21
C LEU A 15 3.72 0.63 -9.22
N ASP A 16 4.40 -0.49 -8.99
CA ASP A 16 5.36 -1.08 -9.92
C ASP A 16 4.74 -2.21 -10.77
N GLY A 17 3.40 -2.34 -10.71
CA GLY A 17 2.60 -3.27 -11.49
C GLY A 17 2.48 -2.92 -12.98
N ASP A 18 1.26 -3.04 -13.51
CA ASP A 18 0.93 -2.81 -14.93
C ASP A 18 0.93 -1.31 -15.31
N GLU A 19 0.42 -1.00 -16.51
CA GLU A 19 0.43 0.36 -17.06
C GLU A 19 -0.24 1.38 -16.11
N ASP A 20 -1.29 0.98 -15.40
CA ASP A 20 -2.05 1.84 -14.50
C ASP A 20 -1.23 2.19 -13.26
N GLY A 21 -0.63 1.19 -12.60
CA GLY A 21 0.30 1.40 -11.50
C GLY A 21 1.49 2.29 -11.88
N PHE A 22 2.04 2.10 -13.09
CA PHE A 22 3.19 2.88 -13.57
C PHE A 22 2.85 4.37 -13.74
N SER A 23 1.64 4.69 -14.20
CA SER A 23 1.18 6.08 -14.35
C SER A 23 1.04 6.78 -12.98
N ALA A 24 0.48 6.05 -12.00
CA ALA A 24 0.25 6.52 -10.64
C ALA A 24 1.54 6.59 -9.80
N ARG A 25 2.61 5.87 -10.17
CA ARG A 25 3.89 5.89 -9.43
C ARG A 25 4.47 7.28 -9.25
N SER A 26 4.25 8.18 -10.19
CA SER A 26 4.70 9.58 -10.11
C SER A 26 4.08 10.35 -8.94
N GLN A 27 2.93 9.90 -8.42
CA GLN A 27 2.22 10.51 -7.30
C GLN A 27 2.95 10.29 -5.97
N LEU A 28 3.76 9.24 -5.82
CA LEU A 28 4.46 8.90 -4.56
C LEU A 28 5.23 10.07 -3.93
N GLN A 29 5.83 10.93 -4.76
CA GLN A 29 6.60 12.09 -4.28
C GLN A 29 5.72 13.23 -3.73
N HIS A 30 4.42 13.19 -4.03
CA HIS A 30 3.40 14.17 -3.66
C HIS A 30 2.44 13.67 -2.58
N LEU A 31 2.58 12.41 -2.16
CA LEU A 31 1.75 11.83 -1.10
C LEU A 31 2.30 12.14 0.29
N THR A 32 1.39 12.38 1.22
CA THR A 32 1.67 12.52 2.65
C THR A 32 0.72 11.63 3.42
N ASP A 33 1.24 10.76 4.29
CA ASP A 33 0.42 10.04 5.24
C ASP A 33 -0.16 11.03 6.27
N VAL A 34 -1.49 11.08 6.38
CA VAL A 34 -2.18 12.04 7.25
C VAL A 34 -2.86 11.39 8.44
N GLU A 35 -3.36 10.18 8.26
CA GLU A 35 -4.04 9.42 9.31
C GLU A 35 -3.79 7.92 9.13
N THR A 36 -3.68 7.22 10.24
CA THR A 36 -3.55 5.76 10.26
C THR A 36 -4.46 5.18 11.32
N HIS A 37 -5.32 4.24 10.92
CA HIS A 37 -6.24 3.55 11.80
C HIS A 37 -5.87 2.08 11.88
N TYR A 38 -5.56 1.59 13.09
CA TYR A 38 -5.28 0.18 13.34
C TYR A 38 -6.43 -0.47 14.09
N ASP A 39 -6.78 -1.68 13.69
CA ASP A 39 -7.60 -2.60 14.48
C ASP A 39 -7.07 -4.04 14.33
N ALA A 40 -7.85 -5.03 14.80
CA ALA A 40 -7.44 -6.43 14.71
C ALA A 40 -7.57 -7.00 13.28
N GLU A 41 -8.43 -6.40 12.46
CA GLU A 41 -8.72 -6.81 11.09
C GLU A 41 -7.71 -6.21 10.10
N GLY A 42 -6.96 -5.17 10.49
CA GLY A 42 -5.94 -4.59 9.63
C GLY A 42 -5.50 -3.18 10.00
N VAL A 43 -5.07 -2.45 8.97
CA VAL A 43 -4.75 -1.03 9.05
C VAL A 43 -5.19 -0.29 7.81
N VAL A 44 -5.73 0.92 7.99
CA VAL A 44 -6.01 1.87 6.91
C VAL A 44 -5.11 3.08 7.07
N VAL A 45 -4.43 3.46 5.98
CA VAL A 45 -3.59 4.66 5.90
C VAL A 45 -4.19 5.61 4.88
N TYR A 46 -4.53 6.83 5.31
CA TYR A 46 -5.06 7.87 4.45
C TYR A 46 -3.95 8.80 3.97
N PHE A 47 -4.07 9.28 2.74
CA PHE A 47 -3.09 10.16 2.12
C PHE A 47 -3.70 11.50 1.70
N ASP A 48 -2.92 12.56 1.88
CA ASP A 48 -3.12 13.83 1.15
C ASP A 48 -2.21 13.84 -0.08
N PHE A 49 -2.73 14.41 -1.18
CA PHE A 49 -2.00 14.62 -2.42
C PHE A 49 -1.85 16.12 -2.73
N ASP A 50 -0.61 16.59 -2.92
CA ASP A 50 -0.30 17.99 -3.21
C ASP A 50 0.25 18.23 -4.63
N GLY A 51 0.16 17.21 -5.49
CA GLY A 51 0.72 17.21 -6.84
C GLY A 51 -0.21 17.82 -7.90
N PRO A 52 0.25 17.85 -9.16
CA PRO A 52 -0.63 18.17 -10.28
C PRO A 52 -1.73 17.12 -10.39
N LEU A 53 -2.98 17.57 -10.52
CA LEU A 53 -4.10 16.68 -10.74
C LEU A 53 -3.86 15.84 -12.01
N PRO A 54 -4.16 14.53 -11.99
CA PRO A 54 -4.14 13.73 -13.20
C PRO A 54 -5.11 14.33 -14.23
N GLU A 55 -4.87 14.06 -15.52
CA GLU A 55 -5.90 14.37 -16.50
C GLU A 55 -7.18 13.60 -16.11
N PRO A 56 -8.37 14.21 -16.24
CA PRO A 56 -9.61 13.54 -15.92
C PRO A 56 -9.72 12.34 -16.87
N ASP A 57 -9.46 11.15 -16.33
CA ASP A 57 -9.71 9.91 -17.02
C ASP A 57 -11.16 9.50 -16.79
N ASP A 58 -11.79 8.88 -17.79
CA ASP A 58 -13.17 8.39 -17.68
C ASP A 58 -13.26 7.10 -16.85
N GLU A 59 -12.14 6.64 -16.28
CA GLU A 59 -12.06 5.38 -15.55
C GLU A 59 -12.44 5.53 -14.07
N GLU A 60 -13.32 4.61 -13.65
CA GLU A 60 -13.88 4.47 -12.31
C GLU A 60 -12.78 4.26 -11.26
N ASP A 61 -13.11 4.45 -9.97
CA ASP A 61 -12.21 4.24 -8.82
C ASP A 61 -11.29 3.02 -9.00
N LEU A 62 -10.02 3.29 -9.30
CA LEU A 62 -9.00 2.26 -9.51
C LEU A 62 -8.68 1.59 -8.16
N VAL A 63 -8.55 0.27 -8.19
CA VAL A 63 -8.14 -0.53 -7.02
C VAL A 63 -6.98 -1.42 -7.42
N LEU A 64 -5.84 -1.27 -6.74
CA LEU A 64 -4.67 -2.12 -6.94
C LEU A 64 -4.49 -3.04 -5.74
N SER A 65 -4.29 -4.34 -5.96
CA SER A 65 -4.01 -5.32 -4.91
C SER A 65 -2.94 -6.33 -5.34
N GLY A 66 -2.74 -7.40 -4.57
CA GLY A 66 -1.78 -8.46 -4.92
C GLY A 66 -0.38 -8.28 -4.33
N VAL A 67 -0.22 -7.41 -3.33
CA VAL A 67 0.96 -7.38 -2.45
C VAL A 67 0.62 -8.04 -1.13
N PHE A 68 1.20 -9.23 -0.90
CA PHE A 68 1.04 -9.99 0.34
C PHE A 68 2.12 -9.63 1.35
N ILE A 69 1.73 -9.56 2.62
CA ILE A 69 2.58 -9.21 3.76
C ILE A 69 2.61 -10.39 4.71
N VAL A 70 3.81 -10.79 5.11
CA VAL A 70 4.03 -11.80 6.17
C VAL A 70 4.93 -11.21 7.24
N SER A 71 4.51 -11.28 8.50
CA SER A 71 5.37 -11.00 9.68
C SER A 71 5.43 -12.25 10.56
N GLU A 72 6.58 -12.94 10.56
CA GLU A 72 6.78 -14.09 11.43
C GLU A 72 6.82 -13.70 12.91
N GLN A 73 7.32 -12.48 13.21
CA GLN A 73 7.40 -11.96 14.58
C GLN A 73 6.01 -11.76 15.18
N ASP A 74 5.09 -11.20 14.39
CA ASP A 74 3.73 -10.89 14.84
C ASP A 74 2.74 -12.02 14.52
N GLN A 75 3.19 -13.06 13.80
CA GLN A 75 2.40 -14.22 13.37
C GLN A 75 1.17 -13.84 12.53
N ILE A 76 1.37 -12.90 11.60
CA ILE A 76 0.30 -12.43 10.71
C ILE A 76 0.59 -12.71 9.23
N GLU A 77 -0.49 -12.86 8.47
CA GLU A 77 -0.53 -12.81 7.02
C GLU A 77 -1.57 -11.77 6.61
N ALA A 78 -1.24 -10.88 5.68
CA ALA A 78 -2.12 -9.81 5.23
C ALA A 78 -1.97 -9.54 3.72
N GLU A 79 -2.94 -8.84 3.14
CA GLU A 79 -2.89 -8.33 1.77
C GLU A 79 -3.07 -6.81 1.77
N ALA A 80 -2.31 -6.12 0.92
CA ALA A 80 -2.44 -4.69 0.71
C ALA A 80 -3.33 -4.37 -0.50
N VAL A 81 -4.24 -3.41 -0.31
CA VAL A 81 -5.17 -2.90 -1.31
C VAL A 81 -5.06 -1.36 -1.34
N LEU A 82 -4.74 -0.80 -2.49
CA LEU A 82 -4.62 0.64 -2.71
C LEU A 82 -5.84 1.14 -3.47
N TYR A 83 -6.50 2.13 -2.89
CA TYR A 83 -7.68 2.77 -3.45
C TYR A 83 -7.34 4.13 -4.02
N PHE A 84 -7.96 4.43 -5.16
CA PHE A 84 -7.88 5.72 -5.82
C PHE A 84 -9.25 6.39 -5.85
N ALA A 85 -9.27 7.72 -5.71
CA ALA A 85 -10.44 8.56 -5.92
C ALA A 85 -10.07 9.62 -6.97
N ASP A 86 -10.87 9.73 -8.04
CA ASP A 86 -10.60 10.65 -9.16
C ASP A 86 -9.17 10.53 -9.73
N GLY A 87 -8.66 9.29 -9.82
CA GLY A 87 -7.30 8.99 -10.31
C GLY A 87 -6.16 9.33 -9.35
N ILE A 88 -6.48 9.75 -8.11
CA ILE A 88 -5.50 10.10 -7.07
C ILE A 88 -5.51 9.03 -5.99
N VAL A 89 -4.35 8.63 -5.49
CA VAL A 89 -4.23 7.73 -4.34
C VAL A 89 -4.95 8.34 -3.12
N ASP A 90 -5.97 7.64 -2.62
CA ASP A 90 -6.79 8.06 -1.48
C ASP A 90 -6.33 7.37 -0.20
N CYS A 91 -6.42 6.04 -0.16
CA CYS A 91 -6.00 5.26 1.01
C CYS A 91 -5.41 3.90 0.65
N LEU A 92 -4.56 3.41 1.56
CA LEU A 92 -4.01 2.07 1.55
C LEU A 92 -4.65 1.29 2.69
N GLU A 93 -5.34 0.21 2.35
CA GLU A 93 -5.86 -0.76 3.30
C GLU A 93 -4.95 -1.99 3.33
N ILE A 94 -4.63 -2.47 4.53
CA ILE A 94 -3.91 -3.72 4.75
C ILE A 94 -4.86 -4.63 5.50
N VAL A 95 -5.38 -5.65 4.82
CA VAL A 95 -6.37 -6.59 5.35
C VAL A 95 -5.65 -7.78 5.95
N CYS A 96 -5.83 -8.02 7.25
CA CYS A 96 -5.32 -9.18 7.94
C CYS A 96 -6.10 -10.44 7.51
N LEU A 97 -5.40 -11.38 6.89
CA LEU A 97 -5.95 -12.65 6.44
C LEU A 97 -5.84 -13.74 7.51
N SER A 98 -4.85 -13.63 8.39
CA SER A 98 -4.57 -14.57 9.47
C SER A 98 -3.84 -13.88 10.62
N GLY A 99 -4.23 -14.21 11.85
CA GLY A 99 -3.73 -13.57 13.07
C GLY A 99 -4.52 -12.31 13.45
N ASP A 100 -4.03 -11.60 14.47
CA ASP A 100 -4.55 -10.29 14.87
C ASP A 100 -3.54 -9.22 14.45
N TYR A 101 -3.96 -8.24 13.64
CA TYR A 101 -3.05 -7.18 13.23
C TYR A 101 -2.63 -6.35 14.45
N PRO A 102 -1.32 -6.11 14.66
CA PRO A 102 -0.87 -5.37 15.83
C PRO A 102 -1.28 -3.89 15.72
N PRO A 103 -1.60 -3.20 16.84
CA PRO A 103 -1.96 -1.78 16.83
C PRO A 103 -0.71 -0.88 16.70
N ARG A 104 0.17 -1.22 15.76
CA ARG A 104 1.42 -0.53 15.42
C ARG A 104 1.91 -0.99 14.05
N GLU A 105 2.81 -0.21 13.47
CA GLU A 105 3.54 -0.60 12.28
C GLU A 105 4.40 -1.87 12.48
N LEU A 106 4.50 -2.67 11.42
CA LEU A 106 5.37 -3.84 11.36
C LEU A 106 6.81 -3.39 11.11
N THR A 107 7.73 -3.85 11.97
CA THR A 107 9.16 -3.55 11.85
C THR A 107 9.94 -4.67 11.15
N GLN A 108 9.36 -5.86 11.07
CA GLN A 108 9.93 -7.03 10.39
C GLN A 108 8.85 -7.64 9.52
N TYR A 109 9.09 -7.71 8.23
CA TYR A 109 8.08 -8.17 7.28
C TYR A 109 8.71 -8.64 5.97
N THR A 110 7.99 -9.49 5.27
CA THR A 110 8.23 -9.83 3.87
C THR A 110 7.03 -9.42 3.04
N LEU A 111 7.28 -8.69 1.96
CA LEU A 111 6.31 -8.29 0.94
C LEU A 111 6.51 -9.16 -0.31
N THR A 112 5.45 -9.67 -0.90
CA THR A 112 5.51 -10.46 -2.15
C THR A 112 4.40 -10.03 -3.12
N GLN A 113 4.76 -9.74 -4.36
CA GLN A 113 3.82 -9.50 -5.45
C GLN A 113 3.33 -10.83 -6.05
N ASP A 114 2.03 -10.98 -6.32
CA ASP A 114 1.42 -12.23 -6.83
C ASP A 114 1.39 -12.36 -8.38
N TRP A 115 1.88 -11.36 -9.12
CA TRP A 115 1.97 -11.47 -10.58
C TRP A 115 3.26 -12.17 -11.04
N GLY A 116 3.25 -12.76 -12.24
CA GLY A 116 4.26 -13.75 -12.70
C GLY A 116 5.73 -13.33 -12.78
N LEU A 117 6.05 -12.03 -12.63
CA LEU A 117 7.42 -11.49 -12.48
C LEU A 117 7.58 -10.70 -11.17
N GLY A 118 6.72 -10.98 -10.19
CA GLY A 118 6.64 -10.29 -8.92
C GLY A 118 7.96 -10.34 -8.14
N ARG A 119 8.20 -9.28 -7.39
CA ARG A 119 9.35 -9.12 -6.50
C ARG A 119 8.97 -9.51 -5.09
N THR A 120 9.98 -9.94 -4.36
CA THR A 120 9.91 -10.12 -2.91
C THR A 120 10.86 -9.13 -2.24
N LEU A 121 10.36 -8.43 -1.23
CA LEU A 121 11.14 -7.51 -0.41
C LEU A 121 11.05 -7.97 1.05
N SER A 122 12.20 -8.15 1.70
CA SER A 122 12.26 -8.54 3.11
C SER A 122 12.99 -7.48 3.92
N VAL A 123 12.36 -7.01 5.00
CA VAL A 123 12.98 -6.13 5.99
C VAL A 123 13.19 -6.90 7.27
N MET A 124 14.45 -7.05 7.64
CA MET A 124 14.89 -7.70 8.88
C MET A 124 15.41 -6.59 9.80
N GLY A 125 14.72 -6.38 10.93
CA GLY A 125 15.02 -5.30 11.89
C GLY A 125 16.33 -5.47 12.66
#